data_AF-A0AAV9AGH8-F1
#
_entry.id   AF-A0AAV9AGH8-F1
#
_cell.length_a   1.000
_cell.length_b   1.000
_cell.length_c   1.000
_cell.angle_alpha   90.00
_cell.angle_beta   90.00
_cell.angle_gamma   90.00
#
_symmetry.space_group_name_H-M   'P 1'
#
loop_
_entity.id
_entity.type
_entity.pdbx_description
1 polymer ?
#
loop_
_entity_poly.entity_id
_entity_poly.type
_entity_poly.pdbx_seq_one_letter_code
_entity_poly.pdbx_strand_id
1 'polypeptide(L)' 'MGGSRRALFWQAVHFYISYGALSANRIPCPPRSGWSYYTHNCYRARGPVNPRTRGCSAITRCRI' A
#
# COMPACT_ATOMS: atom_id res chain seq x y z
N MET A 1 -5.93 -24.92 -2.97
CA MET A 1 -6.11 -24.32 -1.62
C MET A 1 -5.32 -23.02 -1.56
N GLY A 2 -5.96 -21.90 -1.93
CA GLY A 2 -5.30 -20.59 -2.05
C GLY A 2 -5.22 -19.89 -0.69
N GLY A 3 -4.10 -20.03 0.00
CA GLY A 3 -3.88 -19.41 1.31
C GLY A 3 -4.02 -17.89 1.23
N SER A 4 -5.02 -17.35 1.94
CA SER A 4 -5.11 -15.93 2.29
C SER A 4 -3.86 -15.55 3.08
N ARG A 5 -2.81 -15.08 2.40
CA ARG A 5 -1.70 -14.37 3.05
C ARG A 5 -2.12 -12.92 3.26
N ARG A 6 -3.17 -12.73 4.08
CA ARG A 6 -3.65 -11.45 4.58
C ARG A 6 -2.76 -11.09 5.77
N ALA A 7 -1.63 -10.47 5.51
CA ALA A 7 -0.81 -9.91 6.56
C ALA A 7 -1.56 -8.75 7.24
N LEU A 8 -1.52 -8.74 8.56
CA LEU A 8 -2.28 -7.88 9.45
C LEU A 8 -2.14 -6.40 9.06
N PHE A 9 -3.30 -5.79 8.91
CA PHE A 9 -3.51 -4.36 8.98
C PHE A 9 -3.10 -3.89 10.39
N TRP A 10 -2.55 -2.68 10.43
CA TRP A 10 -2.59 -1.68 11.51
C TRP A 10 -1.21 -1.15 11.90
N GLN A 11 -1.02 0.09 11.44
CA GLN A 11 -0.59 1.25 12.24
C GLN A 11 0.63 1.06 13.15
N ALA A 12 1.64 1.89 12.90
CA ALA A 12 2.78 2.13 13.79
C ALA A 12 3.89 1.08 13.79
N VAL A 13 4.20 0.50 12.63
CA VAL A 13 5.54 -0.05 12.44
C VAL A 13 6.17 0.67 11.26
N HIS A 14 7.24 1.42 11.55
CA HIS A 14 8.10 2.06 10.57
C HIS A 14 8.86 0.98 9.79
N PHE A 15 8.14 0.23 8.95
CA PHE A 15 8.77 -0.72 8.06
C PHE A 15 9.37 0.04 6.89
N TYR A 16 10.69 0.01 6.74
CA TYR A 16 11.31 0.51 5.53
C TYR A 16 10.87 -0.34 4.36
N ILE A 17 10.28 0.32 3.36
CA ILE A 17 9.75 -0.31 2.14
C ILE A 17 10.87 -1.06 1.41
N SER A 18 12.11 -0.57 1.56
CA SER A 18 13.34 -1.21 1.12
C SER A 18 13.49 -2.66 1.61
N TYR A 19 13.24 -2.92 2.90
CA TYR A 19 13.26 -4.29 3.44
C TYR A 19 11.99 -5.06 3.08
N GLY A 20 10.86 -4.36 2.91
CA GLY A 20 9.61 -4.97 2.43
C GLY A 20 9.75 -5.57 1.03
N ALA A 21 10.58 -4.98 0.16
CA ALA A 21 10.82 -5.45 -1.20
C ALA A 21 11.49 -6.83 -1.27
N LEU A 22 12.16 -7.27 -0.20
CA LEU A 22 12.72 -8.62 -0.09
C LEU A 22 11.63 -9.71 -0.02
N SER A 23 10.40 -9.33 0.31
CA SER A 23 9.26 -10.24 0.35
C SER A 23 8.40 -10.06 -0.89
N ALA A 24 8.42 -11.06 -1.78
CA ALA A 24 7.79 -11.01 -3.10
C ALA A 24 6.28 -10.67 -3.10
N ASN A 25 5.57 -10.85 -1.98
CA ASN A 25 4.13 -10.59 -1.88
C ASN A 25 3.79 -9.41 -0.96
N ARG A 26 4.79 -8.64 -0.50
CA ARG A 26 4.57 -7.52 0.42
C ARG A 26 4.46 -6.22 -0.36
N ILE A 27 3.22 -5.81 -0.59
CA ILE A 27 2.89 -4.58 -1.31
C ILE A 27 2.26 -3.60 -0.31
N PRO A 28 2.61 -2.30 -0.35
CA PRO A 28 2.10 -1.30 0.59
C PRO A 28 0.58 -1.15 0.52
N CYS A 29 -0.01 -1.29 -0.67
CA CYS A 29 -1.45 -1.22 -0.89
C CYS A 29 -2.03 -2.59 -1.26
N PRO A 30 -3.28 -2.88 -0.89
CA PRO A 30 -3.92 -4.12 -1.28
C PRO A 30 -4.00 -4.25 -2.82
N PRO A 31 -3.58 -5.39 -3.39
CA PRO A 31 -3.68 -5.62 -4.82
C PRO A 31 -5.15 -5.62 -5.25
N ARG A 32 -5.43 -5.07 -6.44
CA ARG A 32 -6.78 -4.87 -7.03
C ARG A 32 -7.61 -3.70 -6.48
N SER A 33 -7.02 -2.85 -5.65
CA SER A 33 -7.65 -1.59 -5.23
C SER A 33 -7.69 -0.54 -6.36
N GLY A 34 -6.77 -0.64 -7.33
CA GLY A 34 -6.68 0.25 -8.50
C GLY A 34 -6.01 1.60 -8.21
N TRP A 35 -5.82 1.94 -6.94
CA TRP A 35 -5.18 3.18 -6.50
C TRP A 35 -3.67 3.18 -6.79
N SER A 36 -3.12 4.38 -7.01
CA SER A 36 -1.68 4.53 -7.17
C SER A 36 -0.96 4.26 -5.84
N TYR A 37 0.25 3.67 -5.89
CA TYR A 37 1.08 3.45 -4.69
C TYR A 37 1.49 4.76 -3.97
N TYR A 38 1.31 5.89 -4.65
CA TYR A 38 1.56 7.23 -4.14
C TYR A 38 0.28 7.88 -3.57
N THR A 39 -0.78 7.11 -3.34
CA THR A 39 -2.00 7.62 -2.68
C THR A 39 -1.87 7.49 -1.17
N HIS A 40 -2.28 8.52 -0.44
CA HIS A 40 -2.39 8.47 1.01
C HIS A 40 -3.56 7.60 1.47
N ASN A 41 -3.35 6.80 2.52
CA ASN A 41 -4.34 5.93 3.16
C ASN A 41 -5.03 5.00 2.16
N CYS A 42 -4.26 4.33 1.30
CA CYS A 42 -4.82 3.58 0.17
C CYS A 42 -5.71 2.38 0.60
N TYR A 43 -5.56 1.89 1.84
CA TYR A 43 -6.43 0.87 2.43
C TYR A 43 -7.82 1.39 2.82
N ARG A 44 -7.92 2.71 3.07
CA ARG A 44 -9.14 3.41 3.50
C ARG A 44 -9.78 4.20 2.38
N ALA A 45 -9.09 4.39 1.25
CA ALA A 45 -9.59 5.11 0.10
C ALA A 45 -10.82 4.41 -0.48
N ARG A 46 -11.95 5.14 -0.54
CA ARG A 46 -13.23 4.70 -1.11
C ARG A 46 -13.68 5.76 -2.11
N GLY A 47 -14.02 5.34 -3.32
CA GLY A 47 -14.44 6.24 -4.39
C GLY A 47 -13.89 5.83 -5.76
N PRO A 48 -14.21 6.61 -6.81
CA PRO A 48 -13.68 6.37 -8.15
C PRO A 48 -12.15 6.44 -8.15
N VAL A 49 -11.54 5.44 -8.78
CA VAL A 49 -10.09 5.26 -8.80
C VAL A 49 -9.46 6.19 -9.82
N ASN A 50 -8.52 7.04 -9.37
CA ASN A 50 -7.76 7.94 -10.26
C ASN A 50 -6.26 7.64 -10.17
N PRO A 51 -5.68 6.83 -11.09
CA PRO A 51 -4.27 6.47 -11.03
C PRO A 51 -3.30 7.65 -11.22
N ARG A 52 -3.77 8.75 -11.84
CA ARG A 52 -2.97 9.95 -12.08
C ARG A 52 -2.84 10.84 -10.84
N THR A 53 -3.74 10.71 -9.86
CA THR A 53 -3.66 11.48 -8.63
C THR A 53 -2.61 10.87 -7.71
N ARG A 54 -1.65 11.71 -7.29
CA ARG A 54 -0.61 11.37 -6.32
C ARG A 54 -0.86 12.21 -5.07
N GLY A 55 -0.88 11.58 -3.91
CA GLY A 55 -0.98 12.26 -2.62
C GLY A 55 0.38 12.58 -2.02
N CYS A 56 1.41 11.79 -2.35
CA CYS A 56 2.77 11.93 -1.82
C CYS A 56 3.82 11.91 -2.94
N SER A 57 4.90 12.67 -2.75
CA SER A 57 6.00 12.76 -3.72
C SER A 57 7.02 11.63 -3.60
N ALA A 58 7.12 10.99 -2.44
CA ALA A 58 8.07 9.90 -2.18
C ALA A 58 7.35 8.78 -1.42
N ILE A 59 7.54 7.54 -1.87
CA ILE A 59 6.82 6.39 -1.33
C ILE A 59 7.10 6.16 0.17
N THR A 60 8.31 6.51 0.61
CA THR A 60 8.75 6.46 2.02
C THR A 60 8.09 7.50 2.91
N ARG A 61 7.50 8.56 2.34
CA ARG A 61 6.77 9.62 3.06
C ARG A 61 5.25 9.46 2.95
N CYS A 62 4.79 8.49 2.18
CA CYS A 62 3.37 8.22 2.07
C CYS A 62 2.84 7.64 3.38
N ARG A 63 1.68 8.12 3.79
CA ARG A 63 0.84 7.43 4.77
C ARG A 63 0.18 6.28 4.03
N ILE A 64 0.68 5.07 4.19
CA ILE A 64 0.20 3.89 3.50
C ILE A 64 -1.13 3.46 4.12
#